data_AF-A0A2V7F290-F1
#
_entry.id   AF-A0A2V7F290-F1
#
_cell.length_a   1.000
_cell.length_b   1.000
_cell.length_c   1.000
_cell.angle_alpha   90.00
_cell.angle_beta   90.00
_cell.angle_gamma   90.00
#
_symmetry.space_group_name_H-M   'P 1'
#
loop_
_entity.id
_entity.type
_entity.pdbx_description
1 polymer ?
#
loop_
_entity_poly.entity_id
_entity_poly.type
_entity_poly.pdbx_seq_one_letter_code
_entity_poly.pdbx_strand_id
1 'polypeptide(L)'
;MNSYINYTRSYSYAAVKCLTDPLGPMNEGALRPITVRAPEGSFLNPRPPAGGGPRAIICYRTFEAVIGALAPALPDRVAAAASHFANPTFGGWDRARKRRFVAYELVLSGTGARAGKDGCEAMSYAFNASNIPVEAQEANQPLVVERFELIRDSAGPGTYRGGCGIRRDLRFLADEGKLTNLSERQRFAPYGLFGGRPGALARTVINPGPDEQLVHGKVSREFEYGDVISFQQSGAGGYGDPFEREPGAVLEDVLDDVVSIAAAREQYRVVITAMGTELAVDDAATRTLRAHARGARS
;
A
#
# COMPACT_ATOMS: atom_id res chain seq x y z
N MET A 1 -1.63 19.06 5.79
CA MET A 1 -0.46 18.73 4.96
C MET A 1 -0.69 19.30 3.59
N ASN A 2 0.31 19.95 2.99
CA ASN A 2 0.12 20.63 1.72
C ASN A 2 1.17 20.20 0.68
N SER A 3 0.76 20.19 -0.58
CA SER A 3 1.60 19.98 -1.76
C SER A 3 1.65 21.28 -2.53
N TYR A 4 2.83 21.90 -2.64
CA TYR A 4 3.01 23.07 -3.50
C TYR A 4 2.80 22.71 -4.98
N ILE A 5 2.38 23.69 -5.78
CA ILE A 5 1.94 23.45 -7.16
C ILE A 5 2.96 22.73 -8.03
N ASN A 6 4.25 22.93 -7.77
CA ASN A 6 5.33 22.22 -8.47
C ASN A 6 5.31 20.71 -8.20
N TYR A 7 5.07 20.30 -6.96
CA TYR A 7 4.98 18.88 -6.59
C TYR A 7 3.71 18.24 -7.15
N THR A 8 2.58 18.95 -7.05
CA THR A 8 1.31 18.55 -7.67
C THR A 8 1.47 18.34 -9.19
N ARG A 9 2.06 19.33 -9.88
CA ARG A 9 2.39 19.24 -11.31
C ARG A 9 3.23 18.02 -11.64
N SER A 10 4.31 17.80 -10.90
CA SER A 10 5.24 16.69 -11.15
C SER A 10 4.54 15.33 -11.17
N TYR A 11 3.70 15.03 -10.17
CA TYR A 11 3.04 13.73 -10.10
C TYR A 11 1.83 13.61 -11.03
N SER A 12 1.19 14.72 -11.41
CA SER A 12 0.23 14.72 -12.51
C SER A 12 0.90 14.41 -13.85
N TYR A 13 2.05 15.02 -14.14
CA TYR A 13 2.82 14.73 -15.35
C TYR A 13 3.31 13.29 -15.39
N ALA A 14 3.86 12.80 -14.28
CA ALA A 14 4.33 11.42 -14.17
C ALA A 14 3.19 10.42 -14.45
N ALA A 15 2.00 10.62 -13.86
CA ALA A 15 0.85 9.75 -14.08
C ALA A 15 0.44 9.68 -15.56
N VAL A 16 0.32 10.82 -16.23
CA VAL A 16 -0.02 10.86 -17.67
C VAL A 16 1.07 10.20 -18.50
N LYS A 17 2.35 10.53 -18.24
CA LYS A 17 3.48 9.97 -18.98
C LYS A 17 3.56 8.45 -18.86
N CYS A 18 3.37 7.90 -17.66
CA CYS A 18 3.38 6.45 -17.44
C CYS A 18 2.32 5.71 -18.28
N LEU A 19 1.19 6.34 -18.59
CA LEU A 19 0.11 5.73 -19.37
C LEU A 19 0.27 5.92 -20.88
N THR A 20 0.95 6.98 -21.32
CA THR A 20 1.03 7.36 -22.74
C THR A 20 2.38 7.00 -23.36
N ASP A 21 3.48 7.50 -22.80
CA ASP A 21 4.84 7.36 -23.32
C ASP A 21 5.84 7.18 -22.16
N PRO A 22 5.87 5.97 -21.54
CA PRO A 22 6.72 5.70 -20.39
C PRO A 22 8.22 5.66 -20.72
N LEU A 23 8.58 5.31 -21.97
CA LEU A 23 9.97 5.10 -22.39
C LEU A 23 10.58 6.31 -23.11
N GLY A 24 9.76 7.23 -23.63
CA GLY A 24 10.26 8.43 -24.27
C GLY A 24 10.93 9.40 -23.27
N PRO A 25 11.69 10.39 -23.77
CA PRO A 25 12.45 11.29 -22.93
C PRO A 25 11.54 12.16 -22.03
N MET A 26 12.03 12.47 -20.83
CA MET A 26 11.38 13.44 -19.94
C MET A 26 11.98 14.83 -20.21
N ASN A 27 11.34 15.58 -21.10
CA ASN A 27 11.74 16.94 -21.46
C ASN A 27 10.50 17.85 -21.61
N GLU A 28 10.71 19.14 -21.86
CA GLU A 28 9.62 20.12 -21.98
C GLU A 28 8.60 19.74 -23.08
N GLY A 29 9.03 19.10 -24.16
CA GLY A 29 8.14 18.62 -25.22
C GLY A 29 7.12 17.60 -24.71
N ALA A 30 7.53 16.69 -23.81
CA ALA A 30 6.64 15.71 -23.18
C ALA A 30 5.65 16.34 -22.19
N LEU A 31 5.99 17.51 -21.62
CA LEU A 31 5.15 18.21 -20.65
C LEU A 31 4.20 19.23 -21.29
N ARG A 32 4.58 19.79 -22.44
CA ARG A 32 3.83 20.79 -23.20
C ARG A 32 2.35 20.45 -23.42
N PRO A 33 1.94 19.20 -23.74
CA PRO A 33 0.53 18.90 -23.97
C PRO A 33 -0.30 18.78 -22.69
N ILE A 34 0.32 18.85 -21.50
CA ILE A 34 -0.35 18.60 -20.22
C ILE A 34 -0.50 19.92 -19.45
N THR A 35 -1.75 20.34 -19.21
CA THR A 35 -2.05 21.50 -18.37
C THR A 35 -2.53 21.06 -17.00
N VAL A 36 -1.81 21.42 -15.94
CA VAL A 36 -2.19 21.14 -14.54
C VAL A 36 -2.58 22.43 -13.84
N ARG A 37 -3.81 22.47 -13.34
CA ARG A 37 -4.38 23.60 -12.58
C ARG A 37 -4.86 23.11 -11.23
N ALA A 38 -4.52 23.85 -10.17
CA ALA A 38 -5.07 23.67 -8.84
C ALA A 38 -5.39 25.05 -8.25
N PRO A 39 -6.57 25.24 -7.64
CA PRO A 39 -6.96 26.53 -7.07
C PRO A 39 -5.93 27.03 -6.04
N GLU A 40 -5.52 28.28 -6.15
CA GLU A 40 -4.59 28.89 -5.18
C GLU A 40 -5.23 28.97 -3.78
N GLY A 41 -4.50 28.52 -2.77
CA GLY A 41 -4.99 28.34 -1.40
C GLY A 41 -5.55 26.95 -1.10
N SER A 42 -5.69 26.07 -2.09
CA SER A 42 -6.02 24.67 -1.85
C SER A 42 -4.83 23.88 -1.28
N PHE A 43 -5.06 22.68 -0.72
CA PHE A 43 -3.98 21.84 -0.20
C PHE A 43 -3.00 21.35 -1.30
N LEU A 44 -3.40 21.42 -2.58
CA LEU A 44 -2.57 21.08 -3.75
C LEU A 44 -1.89 22.30 -4.40
N ASN A 45 -2.20 23.51 -3.91
CA ASN A 45 -1.56 24.76 -4.30
C ASN A 45 -1.68 25.80 -3.16
N PRO A 46 -1.06 25.54 -2.00
CA PRO A 46 -1.14 26.41 -0.84
C PRO A 46 -0.37 27.72 -1.07
N ARG A 47 -0.72 28.77 -0.31
CA ARG A 47 0.04 30.02 -0.28
C ARG A 47 1.12 29.96 0.82
N PRO A 48 2.32 30.53 0.60
CA PRO A 48 3.26 30.78 1.70
C PRO A 48 2.58 31.54 2.85
N PRO A 49 2.91 31.25 4.13
CA PRO A 49 3.93 30.33 4.63
C PRO A 49 3.41 28.91 4.98
N ALA A 50 2.36 28.41 4.33
CA ALA A 50 1.75 27.13 4.68
C ALA A 50 2.76 25.95 4.66
N GLY A 51 2.76 25.14 5.73
CA GLY A 51 3.72 24.03 5.87
C GLY A 51 3.57 22.95 4.79
N GLY A 52 4.69 22.58 4.15
CA GLY A 52 4.76 21.57 3.08
C GLY A 52 5.70 20.39 3.36
N GLY A 53 6.11 20.20 4.62
CA GLY A 53 7.03 19.13 5.05
C GLY A 53 6.54 17.72 4.65
N PRO A 54 5.35 17.28 5.09
CA PRO A 54 4.83 15.94 4.81
C PRO A 54 4.21 15.82 3.40
N ARG A 55 4.68 16.58 2.40
CA ARG A 55 4.15 16.47 1.03
C ARG A 55 4.44 15.13 0.37
N ALA A 56 5.45 14.40 0.85
CA ALA A 56 5.90 13.13 0.28
C ALA A 56 4.72 12.19 0.05
N ILE A 57 3.89 11.96 1.07
CA ILE A 57 2.72 11.08 0.95
C ILE A 57 1.64 11.59 -0.02
N ILE A 58 1.60 12.88 -0.35
CA ILE A 58 0.58 13.39 -1.28
C ILE A 58 0.85 12.89 -2.71
N CYS A 59 2.08 12.46 -3.03
CA CYS A 59 2.40 12.03 -4.38
C CYS A 59 1.59 10.85 -4.88
N TYR A 60 1.43 9.80 -4.05
CA TYR A 60 0.60 8.65 -4.39
C TYR A 60 -0.83 9.10 -4.63
N ARG A 61 -1.37 9.97 -3.77
CA ARG A 61 -2.75 10.46 -3.90
C ARG A 61 -2.96 11.25 -5.18
N THR A 62 -2.05 12.15 -5.53
CA THR A 62 -2.12 12.90 -6.79
C THR A 62 -1.96 11.98 -7.99
N PHE A 63 -0.99 11.07 -7.97
CA PHE A 63 -0.73 10.12 -9.05
C PHE A 63 -1.96 9.23 -9.28
N GLU A 64 -2.45 8.55 -8.23
CA GLU A 64 -3.60 7.66 -8.29
C GLU A 64 -4.91 8.37 -8.65
N ALA A 65 -5.09 9.64 -8.26
CA ALA A 65 -6.27 10.40 -8.65
C ALA A 65 -6.30 10.62 -10.18
N VAL A 66 -5.14 10.88 -10.79
CA VAL A 66 -5.02 11.02 -12.25
C VAL A 66 -5.20 9.68 -12.94
N ILE A 67 -4.56 8.60 -12.45
CA ILE A 67 -4.73 7.25 -13.01
C ILE A 67 -6.20 6.81 -12.94
N GLY A 68 -6.85 6.98 -11.79
CA GLY A 68 -8.26 6.63 -11.61
C GLY A 68 -9.21 7.42 -12.50
N ALA A 69 -8.94 8.71 -12.72
CA ALA A 69 -9.71 9.53 -13.63
C ALA A 69 -9.57 9.10 -15.11
N LEU A 70 -8.40 8.58 -15.50
CA LEU A 70 -8.12 8.09 -16.85
C LEU A 70 -8.54 6.63 -17.07
N ALA A 71 -8.86 5.89 -15.99
CA ALA A 71 -9.19 4.47 -16.06
C ALA A 71 -10.27 4.14 -17.11
N PRO A 72 -11.42 4.84 -17.20
CA PRO A 72 -12.44 4.53 -18.20
C PRO A 72 -11.97 4.70 -19.65
N ALA A 73 -10.99 5.58 -19.90
CA ALA A 73 -10.47 5.86 -21.24
C ALA A 73 -9.32 4.92 -21.63
N LEU A 74 -8.60 4.37 -20.67
CA LEU A 74 -7.41 3.54 -20.87
C LEU A 74 -7.44 2.26 -20.01
N PRO A 75 -8.51 1.44 -20.07
CA PRO A 75 -8.70 0.31 -19.17
C PRO A 75 -7.50 -0.66 -19.18
N ASP A 76 -6.93 -0.94 -20.35
CA ASP A 76 -5.84 -1.90 -20.50
C ASP A 76 -4.46 -1.37 -20.09
N ARG A 77 -4.34 -0.10 -19.71
CA ARG A 77 -3.06 0.54 -19.35
C ARG A 77 -2.97 1.00 -17.90
N VAL A 78 -4.10 1.12 -17.22
CA VAL A 78 -4.13 1.59 -15.83
C VAL A 78 -3.92 0.44 -14.85
N ALA A 79 -3.50 0.81 -13.64
CA ALA A 79 -3.54 -0.07 -12.48
C ALA A 79 -4.59 0.45 -11.49
N ALA A 80 -5.14 -0.47 -10.69
CA ALA A 80 -5.94 -0.13 -9.52
C ALA A 80 -5.10 0.64 -8.48
N ALA A 81 -5.74 1.13 -7.41
CA ALA A 81 -5.04 1.92 -6.42
C ALA A 81 -3.99 1.09 -5.67
N ALA A 82 -2.83 1.68 -5.37
CA ALA A 82 -1.78 1.05 -4.59
C ALA A 82 -2.02 1.20 -3.08
N SER A 83 -1.31 0.39 -2.30
CA SER A 83 -1.31 0.35 -0.84
C SER A 83 -0.82 1.62 -0.15
N HIS A 84 -0.39 2.64 -0.91
CA HIS A 84 0.37 3.76 -0.38
C HIS A 84 1.71 3.33 0.24
N PHE A 85 2.32 4.22 1.01
CA PHE A 85 3.58 4.03 1.73
C PHE A 85 3.50 4.84 3.02
N ALA A 86 4.27 4.42 4.01
CA ALA A 86 4.50 5.21 5.21
C ALA A 86 5.96 5.62 5.30
N ASN A 87 6.21 6.81 5.81
CA ASN A 87 7.55 7.32 6.06
C ASN A 87 7.72 7.89 7.48
N PRO A 88 7.53 7.06 8.51
CA PRO A 88 7.65 7.51 9.89
C PRO A 88 9.08 7.93 10.19
N THR A 89 9.22 8.96 11.02
CA THR A 89 10.54 9.42 11.47
C THR A 89 10.61 9.31 12.98
N PHE A 90 11.67 8.68 13.46
CA PHE A 90 11.99 8.55 14.87
C PHE A 90 13.15 9.48 15.20
N GLY A 91 13.14 10.06 16.39
CA GLY A 91 14.29 10.78 16.92
C GLY A 91 14.34 10.67 18.43
N GLY A 92 15.54 10.79 18.98
CA GLY A 92 15.75 10.63 20.42
C GLY A 92 17.22 10.63 20.80
N TRP A 93 17.53 10.08 21.97
CA TRP A 93 18.89 9.87 22.44
C TRP A 93 19.21 8.38 22.49
N ASP A 94 20.22 7.96 21.74
CA ASP A 94 20.77 6.60 21.80
C ASP A 94 21.80 6.54 22.94
N ARG A 95 21.43 5.90 24.06
CA ARG A 95 22.30 5.76 25.23
C ARG A 95 23.51 4.87 24.96
N ALA A 96 23.33 3.78 24.23
CA ALA A 96 24.40 2.82 23.95
C ALA A 96 25.52 3.48 23.14
N ARG A 97 25.15 4.30 22.15
CA ARG A 97 26.10 5.03 21.30
C ARG A 97 26.38 6.46 21.76
N LYS A 98 25.74 6.91 22.85
CA LYS A 98 25.86 8.25 23.46
C LYS A 98 25.70 9.40 22.45
N ARG A 99 24.65 9.34 21.61
CA ARG A 99 24.40 10.36 20.58
C ARG A 99 22.91 10.58 20.33
N ARG A 100 22.55 11.77 19.81
CA ARG A 100 21.24 11.99 19.19
C ARG A 100 21.14 11.18 17.91
N PHE A 101 19.94 10.71 17.59
CA PHE A 101 19.67 10.03 16.34
C PHE A 101 18.39 10.56 15.69
N VAL A 102 18.33 10.39 14.36
CA VAL A 102 17.13 10.50 13.56
C VAL A 102 17.09 9.28 12.66
N ALA A 103 16.08 8.44 12.82
CA ALA A 103 15.84 7.29 11.97
C ALA A 103 14.65 7.59 11.06
N TYR A 104 14.89 7.63 9.75
CA TYR A 104 13.83 7.73 8.76
C TYR A 104 13.50 6.33 8.27
N GLU A 105 12.24 5.95 8.37
CA GLU A 105 11.77 4.66 7.89
C GLU A 105 11.03 4.81 6.56
N LEU A 106 11.04 3.76 5.76
CA LEU A 106 10.26 3.68 4.53
C LEU A 106 9.55 2.34 4.46
N VAL A 107 8.25 2.35 4.73
CA VAL A 107 7.40 1.15 4.64
C VAL A 107 6.65 1.18 3.32
N LEU A 108 7.18 0.43 2.35
CA LEU A 108 6.54 0.15 1.08
C LEU A 108 5.60 -1.07 1.23
N SER A 109 4.64 -1.22 0.33
CA SER A 109 3.62 -2.27 0.37
C SER A 109 3.27 -2.67 -1.08
N GLY A 110 2.08 -3.22 -1.34
CA GLY A 110 1.64 -3.64 -2.67
C GLY A 110 1.28 -2.52 -3.66
N THR A 111 1.42 -2.83 -4.94
CA THR A 111 0.87 -2.03 -6.06
C THR A 111 -0.51 -2.53 -6.46
N GLY A 112 -1.31 -1.71 -7.13
CA GLY A 112 -2.62 -2.15 -7.63
C GLY A 112 -2.54 -3.13 -8.79
N ALA A 113 -3.56 -3.97 -8.91
CA ALA A 113 -3.70 -4.92 -10.02
C ALA A 113 -3.88 -4.21 -11.37
N ARG A 114 -3.55 -4.90 -12.45
CA ARG A 114 -3.63 -4.41 -13.84
C ARG A 114 -4.55 -5.32 -14.66
N ALA A 115 -4.92 -4.87 -15.85
CA ALA A 115 -5.79 -5.60 -16.77
C ALA A 115 -5.32 -7.01 -17.15
N GLY A 116 -4.04 -7.33 -16.96
CA GLY A 116 -3.47 -8.63 -17.31
C GLY A 116 -2.57 -9.26 -16.24
N LYS A 117 -2.41 -8.64 -15.07
CA LYS A 117 -1.46 -9.11 -14.04
C LYS A 117 -1.85 -8.64 -12.65
N ASP A 118 -1.55 -9.48 -11.66
CA ASP A 118 -1.63 -9.11 -10.24
C ASP A 118 -0.72 -7.93 -9.90
N GLY A 119 -1.04 -7.24 -8.81
CA GLY A 119 -0.20 -6.20 -8.24
C GLY A 119 1.11 -6.80 -7.71
N CYS A 120 2.21 -6.08 -7.91
CA CYS A 120 3.50 -6.44 -7.32
C CYS A 120 3.45 -6.29 -5.80
N GLU A 121 4.07 -7.24 -5.10
CA GLU A 121 4.29 -7.21 -3.65
C GLU A 121 5.43 -6.26 -3.27
N ALA A 122 5.34 -5.65 -2.09
CA ALA A 122 6.44 -4.95 -1.43
C ALA A 122 7.20 -3.91 -2.30
N MET A 123 6.52 -3.25 -3.23
CA MET A 123 7.15 -2.45 -4.29
C MET A 123 6.70 -0.99 -4.24
N SER A 124 7.65 -0.08 -4.51
CA SER A 124 7.33 1.33 -4.72
C SER A 124 6.55 1.52 -6.03
N TYR A 125 5.67 2.52 -6.09
CA TYR A 125 4.76 2.74 -7.22
C TYR A 125 5.01 4.08 -7.92
N ALA A 126 4.76 5.19 -7.23
CA ALA A 126 4.84 6.53 -7.85
C ALA A 126 6.25 7.13 -7.85
N PHE A 127 7.22 6.50 -7.17
CA PHE A 127 8.62 6.94 -7.12
C PHE A 127 9.53 5.72 -7.00
N ASN A 128 10.85 5.91 -7.16
CA ASN A 128 11.82 4.84 -7.04
C ASN A 128 12.46 4.86 -5.65
N ALA A 129 12.33 3.77 -4.91
CA ALA A 129 13.00 3.54 -3.64
C ALA A 129 13.03 2.04 -3.33
N SER A 130 13.98 1.65 -2.49
CA SER A 130 14.06 0.30 -1.90
C SER A 130 13.81 0.38 -0.40
N ASN A 131 13.46 -0.76 0.20
CA ASN A 131 13.43 -0.90 1.65
C ASN A 131 14.84 -0.73 2.25
N ILE A 132 14.87 -0.45 3.55
CA ILE A 132 16.12 -0.41 4.33
C ILE A 132 16.44 -1.84 4.78
N PRO A 133 17.65 -2.38 4.47
CA PRO A 133 18.05 -3.70 4.97
C PRO A 133 18.00 -3.74 6.50
N VAL A 134 17.44 -4.82 7.06
CA VAL A 134 17.22 -4.97 8.50
C VAL A 134 18.52 -4.80 9.27
N GLU A 135 19.56 -5.55 8.90
CA GLU A 135 20.88 -5.49 9.56
C GLU A 135 21.48 -4.08 9.52
N ALA A 136 21.33 -3.38 8.38
CA ALA A 136 21.83 -2.01 8.24
C ALA A 136 21.05 -1.04 9.13
N GLN A 137 19.74 -1.24 9.31
CA GLN A 137 18.92 -0.42 10.20
C GLN A 137 19.32 -0.62 11.67
N GLU A 138 19.36 -1.86 12.14
CA GLU A 138 19.66 -2.20 13.53
C GLU A 138 21.10 -1.84 13.94
N ALA A 139 22.06 -2.00 13.01
CA ALA A 139 23.44 -1.62 13.25
C ALA A 139 23.62 -0.10 13.46
N ASN A 140 22.75 0.72 12.86
CA ASN A 140 22.92 2.17 12.83
C ASN A 140 21.92 2.94 13.70
N GLN A 141 20.82 2.34 14.13
CA GLN A 141 19.73 3.00 14.87
C GLN A 141 19.38 2.20 16.14
N PRO A 142 18.87 2.85 17.20
CA PRO A 142 18.40 2.15 18.40
C PRO A 142 16.98 1.59 18.18
N LEU A 143 16.85 0.76 17.15
CA LEU A 143 15.61 0.10 16.73
C LEU A 143 15.92 -1.36 16.41
N VAL A 144 14.99 -2.27 16.72
CA VAL A 144 15.05 -3.68 16.30
C VAL A 144 13.81 -4.01 15.49
N VAL A 145 13.99 -4.68 14.35
CA VAL A 145 12.90 -5.13 13.50
C VAL A 145 12.44 -6.49 14.00
N GLU A 146 11.32 -6.53 14.71
CA GLU A 146 10.78 -7.79 15.25
C GLU A 146 10.02 -8.61 14.21
N ARG A 147 9.49 -7.92 13.20
CA ARG A 147 8.65 -8.53 12.18
C ARG A 147 8.71 -7.72 10.90
N PHE A 148 8.79 -8.40 9.78
CA PHE A 148 8.68 -7.82 8.46
C PHE A 148 8.09 -8.85 7.49
N GLU A 149 6.78 -8.76 7.25
CA GLU A 149 6.03 -9.80 6.53
C GLU A 149 4.90 -9.20 5.68
N LEU A 150 4.42 -9.99 4.72
CA LEU A 150 3.16 -9.70 4.02
C LEU A 150 1.98 -9.93 4.97
N ILE A 151 0.94 -9.13 4.82
CA ILE A 151 -0.31 -9.31 5.56
C ILE A 151 -1.23 -10.18 4.71
N ARG A 152 -1.45 -11.42 5.13
CA ARG A 152 -2.42 -12.33 4.50
C ARG A 152 -3.81 -11.71 4.41
N ASP A 153 -4.53 -12.02 3.33
CA ASP A 153 -5.92 -11.58 3.07
C ASP A 153 -6.10 -10.06 2.92
N SER A 154 -5.02 -9.29 2.80
CA SER A 154 -5.09 -7.83 2.73
C SER A 154 -5.22 -7.28 1.31
N ALA A 155 -4.77 -8.03 0.30
CA ALA A 155 -4.88 -7.66 -1.10
C ALA A 155 -6.35 -7.55 -1.53
N GLY A 156 -6.67 -6.53 -2.33
CA GLY A 156 -7.97 -6.34 -2.93
C GLY A 156 -8.28 -7.44 -3.95
N PRO A 157 -9.36 -8.21 -3.76
CA PRO A 157 -9.73 -9.28 -4.70
C PRO A 157 -10.07 -8.76 -6.08
N GLY A 158 -9.71 -9.49 -7.12
CA GLY A 158 -10.12 -9.23 -8.50
C GLY A 158 -9.87 -10.47 -9.37
N THR A 159 -10.19 -10.40 -10.66
CA THR A 159 -9.64 -11.34 -11.64
C THR A 159 -8.12 -11.36 -11.50
N TYR A 160 -7.55 -10.17 -11.36
CA TYR A 160 -6.20 -9.95 -10.85
C TYR A 160 -6.27 -9.27 -9.49
N ARG A 161 -5.54 -9.81 -8.50
CA ARG A 161 -5.52 -9.27 -7.13
C ARG A 161 -4.52 -8.13 -7.01
N GLY A 162 -4.79 -7.21 -6.08
CA GLY A 162 -3.78 -6.23 -5.67
C GLY A 162 -2.58 -6.91 -5.00
N GLY A 163 -1.48 -6.17 -4.81
CA GLY A 163 -0.42 -6.59 -3.90
C GLY A 163 -0.88 -6.52 -2.44
N CYS A 164 -0.36 -7.41 -1.60
CA CYS A 164 -0.63 -7.45 -0.17
C CYS A 164 -0.08 -6.22 0.56
N GLY A 165 -0.69 -5.99 1.73
CA GLY A 165 -0.19 -5.16 2.79
C GLY A 165 1.13 -5.69 3.35
N ILE A 166 1.88 -4.82 4.01
CA ILE A 166 3.09 -5.18 4.74
C ILE A 166 2.94 -4.80 6.19
N ARG A 167 3.35 -5.71 7.08
CA ARG A 167 3.52 -5.45 8.50
C ARG A 167 5.00 -5.30 8.80
N ARG A 168 5.37 -4.19 9.44
CA ARG A 168 6.72 -3.94 9.96
C ARG A 168 6.64 -3.50 11.42
N ASP A 169 7.19 -4.33 12.31
CA ASP A 169 7.19 -4.09 13.75
C ASP A 169 8.59 -3.66 14.18
N LEU A 170 8.68 -2.49 14.83
CA LEU A 170 9.94 -1.91 15.29
C LEU A 170 9.89 -1.75 16.81
N ARG A 171 10.77 -2.46 17.51
CA ARG A 171 11.03 -2.24 18.95
C ARG A 171 11.98 -1.07 19.14
N PHE A 172 11.62 -0.17 20.03
CA PHE A 172 12.41 1.00 20.37
C PHE A 172 13.42 0.67 21.48
N LEU A 173 14.70 1.03 21.28
CA LEU A 173 15.78 0.78 22.25
C LEU A 173 16.41 2.06 22.80
N ALA A 174 15.84 3.23 22.50
CA ALA A 174 16.26 4.49 23.10
C ALA A 174 15.45 4.80 24.37
N ASP A 175 16.09 5.47 25.35
CA ASP A 175 15.48 5.78 26.65
C ASP A 175 14.28 6.73 26.52
N GLU A 176 14.40 7.69 25.60
CA GLU A 176 13.37 8.65 25.23
C GLU A 176 13.35 8.82 23.71
N GLY A 177 12.15 8.85 23.15
CA GLY A 177 11.97 8.98 21.72
C GLY A 177 10.70 9.69 21.32
N LYS A 178 10.73 10.26 20.13
CA LYS A 178 9.57 10.81 19.46
C LYS A 178 9.44 10.19 18.09
N LEU A 179 8.26 9.65 17.82
CA LEU A 179 7.79 9.32 16.49
C LEU A 179 7.05 10.52 15.90
N THR A 180 7.30 10.79 14.63
CA THR A 180 6.36 11.49 13.76
C THR A 180 5.82 10.50 12.74
N ASN A 181 4.58 10.08 12.93
CA ASN A 181 3.92 9.12 12.06
C ASN A 181 3.38 9.84 10.82
N LEU A 182 3.76 9.34 9.65
CA LEU A 182 3.26 9.75 8.35
C LEU A 182 2.85 8.49 7.57
N SER A 183 1.62 8.05 7.78
CA SER A 183 1.03 6.86 7.16
C SER A 183 -0.40 7.14 6.68
N GLU A 184 -0.78 6.56 5.55
CA GLU A 184 -2.09 6.79 4.90
C GLU A 184 -2.98 5.55 4.94
N ARG A 185 -4.16 5.62 4.31
CA ARG A 185 -5.06 4.47 4.09
C ARG A 185 -5.69 3.85 5.35
N GLN A 186 -5.62 4.54 6.48
CA GLN A 186 -6.32 4.12 7.71
C GLN A 186 -7.84 4.34 7.66
N ARG A 187 -8.31 5.29 6.83
CA ARG A 187 -9.74 5.63 6.69
C ARG A 187 -10.33 5.21 5.33
N PHE A 188 -9.56 5.32 4.26
CA PHE A 188 -10.02 5.03 2.91
C PHE A 188 -9.12 3.99 2.26
N ALA A 189 -9.70 2.82 1.98
CA ALA A 189 -8.99 1.72 1.34
C ALA A 189 -8.52 2.07 -0.08
N PRO A 190 -7.45 1.44 -0.58
CA PRO A 190 -7.14 1.43 -2.00
C PRO A 190 -8.32 0.88 -2.81
N TYR A 191 -8.82 1.65 -3.76
CA TYR A 191 -9.96 1.27 -4.60
C TYR A 191 -9.55 0.23 -5.65
N GLY A 192 -10.44 -0.71 -5.95
CA GLY A 192 -10.31 -1.60 -7.11
C GLY A 192 -10.85 -0.97 -8.39
N LEU A 193 -10.63 -1.64 -9.53
CA LEU A 193 -11.12 -1.20 -10.85
C LEU A 193 -11.94 -2.31 -11.55
N PHE A 194 -12.95 -1.88 -12.30
CA PHE A 194 -13.75 -2.74 -13.21
C PHE A 194 -14.30 -4.02 -12.54
N GLY A 195 -14.87 -3.89 -11.34
CA GLY A 195 -15.39 -5.02 -10.55
C GLY A 195 -14.41 -5.54 -9.49
N GLY A 196 -13.14 -5.11 -9.57
CA GLY A 196 -12.13 -5.34 -8.54
C GLY A 196 -12.53 -4.70 -7.21
N ARG A 197 -12.17 -5.36 -6.13
CA ARG A 197 -12.51 -5.00 -4.77
C ARG A 197 -11.39 -4.19 -4.12
N PRO A 198 -11.74 -3.34 -3.13
CA PRO A 198 -10.72 -2.60 -2.39
C PRO A 198 -9.86 -3.54 -1.54
N GLY A 199 -8.61 -3.14 -1.29
CA GLY A 199 -7.75 -3.83 -0.32
C GLY A 199 -8.09 -3.47 1.13
N ALA A 200 -7.45 -4.15 2.08
CA ALA A 200 -7.63 -3.88 3.51
C ALA A 200 -7.13 -2.48 3.90
N LEU A 201 -7.68 -1.92 4.98
CA LEU A 201 -7.20 -0.64 5.53
C LEU A 201 -5.85 -0.80 6.21
N ALA A 202 -5.07 0.29 6.20
CA ALA A 202 -3.85 0.37 6.99
C ALA A 202 -4.16 0.59 8.48
N ARG A 203 -3.26 0.15 9.35
CA ARG A 203 -3.29 0.42 10.79
C ARG A 203 -1.88 0.74 11.28
N THR A 204 -1.79 1.61 12.26
CA THR A 204 -0.54 1.80 13.00
C THR A 204 -0.87 1.64 14.47
N VAL A 205 -0.17 0.75 15.14
CA VAL A 205 -0.45 0.43 16.55
C VAL A 205 0.84 0.45 17.36
N ILE A 206 0.74 0.83 18.63
CA ILE A 206 1.79 0.67 19.64
C ILE A 206 1.45 -0.55 20.48
N ASN A 207 2.46 -1.36 20.79
CA ASN A 207 2.39 -2.58 21.59
C ASN A 207 1.30 -3.52 21.06
N PRO A 208 1.44 -4.05 19.82
CA PRO A 208 0.43 -4.90 19.19
C PRO A 208 0.11 -6.12 20.06
N GLY A 209 -1.18 -6.36 20.30
CA GLY A 209 -1.64 -7.37 21.27
C GLY A 209 -2.93 -6.92 21.98
N PRO A 210 -3.26 -7.51 23.13
CA PRO A 210 -4.45 -7.16 23.90
C PRO A 210 -4.53 -5.69 24.31
N ASP A 211 -3.37 -5.08 24.59
CA ASP A 211 -3.24 -3.68 25.05
C ASP A 211 -2.84 -2.72 23.91
N GLU A 212 -3.11 -3.10 22.65
CA GLU A 212 -2.69 -2.31 21.51
C GLU A 212 -3.33 -0.92 21.49
N GLN A 213 -2.52 0.09 21.16
CA GLN A 213 -2.97 1.47 21.06
C GLN A 213 -2.98 1.91 19.61
N LEU A 214 -4.15 2.24 19.07
CA LEU A 214 -4.27 2.75 17.71
C LEU A 214 -3.66 4.16 17.59
N VAL A 215 -2.77 4.31 16.62
CA VAL A 215 -2.07 5.56 16.32
C VAL A 215 -2.61 6.15 15.03
N HIS A 216 -3.10 7.38 15.11
CA HIS A 216 -3.52 8.13 13.93
C HIS A 216 -2.36 8.30 12.94
N GLY A 217 -2.64 8.18 11.64
CA GLY A 217 -1.61 8.18 10.60
C GLY A 217 -0.84 9.49 10.43
N LYS A 218 -1.29 10.57 11.10
CA LYS A 218 -0.69 11.92 11.10
C LYS A 218 -0.57 12.43 12.52
N VAL A 219 0.42 11.97 13.26
CA VAL A 219 0.54 12.33 14.67
C VAL A 219 1.99 12.25 15.11
N SER A 220 2.34 13.04 16.11
CA SER A 220 3.55 12.80 16.89
C SER A 220 3.21 12.12 18.20
N ARG A 221 4.03 11.14 18.58
CA ARG A 221 3.90 10.39 19.83
C ARG A 221 5.27 10.24 20.47
N GLU A 222 5.29 10.28 21.78
CA GLU A 222 6.45 9.88 22.57
C GLU A 222 6.48 8.36 22.66
N PHE A 223 7.67 7.81 22.80
CA PHE A 223 7.94 6.39 22.90
C PHE A 223 8.93 6.15 24.04
N GLU A 224 8.70 5.07 24.75
CA GLU A 224 9.56 4.60 25.83
C GLU A 224 10.44 3.44 25.35
N TYR A 225 11.49 3.16 26.11
CA TYR A 225 12.32 1.99 25.88
C TYR A 225 11.46 0.72 25.92
N GLY A 226 11.60 -0.11 24.89
CA GLY A 226 10.93 -1.41 24.79
C GLY A 226 9.57 -1.36 24.08
N ASP A 227 8.97 -0.20 23.86
CA ASP A 227 7.74 -0.08 23.07
C ASP A 227 7.94 -0.65 21.65
N VAL A 228 6.89 -1.27 21.12
CA VAL A 228 6.89 -1.81 19.75
C VAL A 228 5.86 -1.05 18.91
N ILE A 229 6.30 -0.38 17.85
CA ILE A 229 5.38 0.16 16.86
C ILE A 229 5.21 -0.81 15.69
N SER A 230 3.97 -1.13 15.35
CA SER A 230 3.60 -1.98 14.22
C SER A 230 2.95 -1.13 13.11
N PHE A 231 3.65 -0.97 11.99
CA PHE A 231 3.10 -0.39 10.77
C PHE A 231 2.48 -1.49 9.93
N GLN A 232 1.14 -1.57 9.89
CA GLN A 232 0.38 -2.48 9.06
C GLN A 232 -0.14 -1.68 7.85
N GLN A 233 0.58 -1.68 6.74
CA GLN A 233 0.14 -0.97 5.53
C GLN A 233 -1.08 -1.67 4.91
N SER A 234 -1.94 -0.91 4.25
CA SER A 234 -3.07 -1.46 3.49
C SER A 234 -2.59 -2.42 2.41
N GLY A 235 -3.46 -3.33 1.96
CA GLY A 235 -3.28 -4.00 0.67
C GLY A 235 -3.87 -3.16 -0.47
N ALA A 236 -3.42 -3.43 -1.69
CA ALA A 236 -3.77 -2.65 -2.87
C ALA A 236 -5.09 -3.10 -3.50
N GLY A 237 -5.67 -2.31 -4.40
CA GLY A 237 -6.92 -2.64 -5.08
C GLY A 237 -6.77 -3.72 -6.14
N GLY A 238 -7.82 -4.54 -6.31
CA GLY A 238 -7.93 -5.55 -7.36
C GLY A 238 -8.45 -4.99 -8.70
N TYR A 239 -8.38 -5.82 -9.74
CA TYR A 239 -8.85 -5.51 -11.10
C TYR A 239 -9.75 -6.63 -11.61
N GLY A 240 -10.93 -6.29 -12.15
CA GLY A 240 -11.89 -7.28 -12.67
C GLY A 240 -12.69 -7.99 -11.58
N ASP A 241 -13.73 -8.75 -11.95
CA ASP A 241 -14.53 -9.50 -10.97
C ASP A 241 -13.71 -10.66 -10.37
N PRO A 242 -13.59 -10.74 -9.02
CA PRO A 242 -12.92 -11.85 -8.34
C PRO A 242 -13.40 -13.23 -8.74
N PHE A 243 -14.66 -13.36 -9.19
CA PHE A 243 -15.24 -14.65 -9.57
C PHE A 243 -14.75 -15.14 -10.93
N GLU A 244 -14.05 -14.30 -11.69
CA GLU A 244 -13.38 -14.69 -12.95
C GLU A 244 -11.90 -15.06 -12.74
N ARG A 245 -11.34 -14.92 -11.53
CA ARG A 245 -9.97 -15.38 -11.26
C ARG A 245 -9.89 -16.89 -11.49
N GLU A 246 -8.81 -17.32 -12.11
CA GLU A 246 -8.57 -18.75 -12.37
C GLU A 246 -8.41 -19.49 -11.02
N PRO A 247 -9.15 -20.61 -10.78
CA PRO A 247 -9.09 -21.31 -9.49
C PRO A 247 -7.70 -21.82 -9.09
N GLY A 248 -6.88 -22.27 -10.03
CA GLY A 248 -5.48 -22.63 -9.80
C GLY A 248 -4.62 -21.47 -9.31
N ALA A 249 -4.79 -20.26 -9.87
CA ALA A 249 -4.13 -19.06 -9.36
C ALA A 249 -4.56 -18.70 -7.93
N VAL A 250 -5.81 -19.00 -7.56
CA VAL A 250 -6.26 -18.86 -6.16
C VAL A 250 -5.62 -19.93 -5.26
N LEU A 251 -5.41 -21.15 -5.76
CA LEU A 251 -4.67 -22.18 -5.04
C LEU A 251 -3.21 -21.77 -4.84
N GLU A 252 -2.54 -21.22 -5.86
CA GLU A 252 -1.18 -20.65 -5.73
C GLU A 252 -1.13 -19.57 -4.65
N ASP A 253 -2.09 -18.63 -4.65
CA ASP A 253 -2.19 -17.60 -3.60
C ASP A 253 -2.37 -18.19 -2.19
N VAL A 254 -3.02 -19.35 -2.07
CA VAL A 254 -3.19 -20.06 -0.79
C VAL A 254 -1.91 -20.78 -0.38
N LEU A 255 -1.19 -21.38 -1.32
CA LEU A 255 0.08 -22.04 -1.08
C LEU A 255 1.18 -21.02 -0.67
N ASP A 256 1.12 -19.81 -1.23
CA ASP A 256 2.02 -18.70 -0.89
C ASP A 256 1.63 -17.98 0.42
N ASP A 257 0.58 -18.43 1.12
CA ASP A 257 0.03 -17.85 2.35
C ASP A 257 -0.38 -16.36 2.23
N VAL A 258 -0.62 -15.88 1.01
CA VAL A 258 -1.12 -14.52 0.76
C VAL A 258 -2.64 -14.45 0.82
N VAL A 259 -3.32 -15.57 0.54
CA VAL A 259 -4.77 -15.76 0.67
C VAL A 259 -5.02 -16.97 1.58
N SER A 260 -5.93 -16.86 2.54
CA SER A 260 -6.35 -18.01 3.35
C SER A 260 -7.38 -18.87 2.62
N ILE A 261 -7.53 -20.14 3.03
CA ILE A 261 -8.59 -21.03 2.51
C ILE A 261 -9.98 -20.42 2.70
N ALA A 262 -10.20 -19.71 3.82
CA ALA A 262 -11.45 -19.00 4.08
C ALA A 262 -11.66 -17.87 3.06
N ALA A 263 -10.64 -17.03 2.84
CA ALA A 263 -10.70 -15.95 1.87
C ALA A 263 -10.84 -16.46 0.41
N ALA A 264 -10.20 -17.57 0.05
CA ALA A 264 -10.40 -18.22 -1.25
C ALA A 264 -11.89 -18.51 -1.51
N ARG A 265 -12.59 -19.06 -0.52
CA ARG A 265 -14.03 -19.34 -0.58
C ARG A 265 -14.89 -18.09 -0.55
N GLU A 266 -14.55 -17.12 0.30
CA GLU A 266 -15.39 -15.94 0.53
C GLU A 266 -15.25 -14.90 -0.58
N GLN A 267 -14.02 -14.62 -1.00
CA GLN A 267 -13.68 -13.52 -1.89
C GLN A 267 -13.69 -13.94 -3.36
N TYR A 268 -13.20 -15.16 -3.67
CA TYR A 268 -13.07 -15.67 -5.04
C TYR A 268 -14.05 -16.78 -5.40
N ARG A 269 -14.80 -17.28 -4.40
CA ARG A 269 -15.74 -18.40 -4.55
C ARG A 269 -15.05 -19.68 -5.04
N VAL A 270 -13.79 -19.87 -4.64
CA VAL A 270 -13.00 -21.07 -4.93
C VAL A 270 -12.98 -21.94 -3.68
N VAL A 271 -13.27 -23.22 -3.84
CA VAL A 271 -13.26 -24.19 -2.75
C VAL A 271 -11.93 -24.93 -2.79
N ILE A 272 -11.12 -24.73 -1.75
CA ILE A 272 -9.87 -25.47 -1.55
C ILE A 272 -10.12 -26.57 -0.52
N THR A 273 -9.72 -27.79 -0.84
CA THR A 273 -9.82 -28.96 0.04
C THR A 273 -8.43 -29.48 0.37
N ALA A 274 -8.31 -30.13 1.53
CA ALA A 274 -7.09 -30.80 1.95
C ALA A 274 -7.24 -32.31 1.74
N MET A 275 -6.31 -32.92 1.02
CA MET A 275 -6.14 -34.36 0.93
C MET A 275 -4.83 -34.73 1.64
N GLY A 276 -4.92 -35.01 2.94
CA GLY A 276 -3.73 -35.14 3.78
C GLY A 276 -3.02 -33.79 3.94
N THR A 277 -1.78 -33.69 3.45
CA THR A 277 -0.98 -32.44 3.47
C THR A 277 -1.08 -31.62 2.19
N GLU A 278 -1.70 -32.16 1.14
CA GLU A 278 -1.82 -31.46 -0.14
C GLU A 278 -3.13 -30.67 -0.22
N LEU A 279 -3.04 -29.44 -0.73
CA LEU A 279 -4.19 -28.59 -1.02
C LEU A 279 -4.53 -28.69 -2.50
N ALA A 280 -5.82 -28.82 -2.81
CA ALA A 280 -6.32 -28.89 -4.18
C ALA A 280 -7.61 -28.08 -4.34
N VAL A 281 -7.88 -27.66 -5.58
CA VAL A 281 -9.17 -27.05 -5.94
C VAL A 281 -10.24 -28.13 -6.06
N ASP A 282 -11.37 -27.94 -5.39
CA ASP A 282 -12.60 -28.68 -5.70
C ASP A 282 -13.35 -27.95 -6.82
N ASP A 283 -13.13 -28.41 -8.04
CA ASP A 283 -13.71 -27.84 -9.26
C ASP A 283 -15.25 -27.87 -9.27
N ALA A 284 -15.85 -28.96 -8.78
CA ALA A 284 -17.29 -29.13 -8.81
C ALA A 284 -17.97 -28.18 -7.80
N ALA A 285 -17.43 -28.11 -6.58
CA ALA A 285 -17.91 -27.20 -5.56
C ALA A 285 -17.65 -25.73 -5.94
N THR A 286 -16.50 -25.43 -6.56
CA THR A 286 -16.16 -24.08 -7.07
C THR A 286 -17.15 -23.61 -8.14
N ARG A 287 -17.45 -24.46 -9.15
CA ARG A 287 -18.46 -24.12 -10.18
C ARG A 287 -19.83 -23.86 -9.56
N THR A 288 -20.24 -24.70 -8.62
CA THR A 288 -21.54 -24.58 -7.93
C THR A 288 -21.60 -23.29 -7.12
N LEU A 289 -20.54 -22.98 -6.37
CA LEU A 289 -20.46 -21.78 -5.53
C LEU A 289 -20.47 -20.50 -6.37
N ARG A 290 -19.75 -20.46 -7.49
CA ARG A 290 -19.76 -19.33 -8.43
C ARG A 290 -21.12 -19.17 -9.12
N ALA A 291 -21.76 -20.25 -9.55
CA ALA A 291 -23.09 -20.20 -10.17
C ALA A 291 -24.14 -19.62 -9.20
N HIS A 292 -24.15 -20.08 -7.94
CA HIS A 292 -25.04 -19.53 -6.93
C HIS A 292 -24.75 -18.04 -6.66
N ALA A 293 -23.47 -17.66 -6.52
CA ALA A 293 -23.11 -16.28 -6.22
C ALA A 293 -23.46 -15.31 -7.36
N ARG A 294 -23.41 -15.77 -8.62
CA ARG A 294 -23.85 -14.98 -9.79
C ARG A 294 -25.38 -14.82 -9.81
N GLY A 295 -26.13 -15.89 -9.55
CA GLY A 295 -27.60 -15.83 -9.47
C GLY A 295 -28.13 -14.97 -8.33
N ALA A 296 -27.35 -14.75 -7.27
CA ALA A 296 -27.71 -13.83 -6.18
C ALA A 296 -27.43 -12.34 -6.50
N ARG A 297 -26.72 -12.03 -7.60
CA ARG A 297 -26.41 -10.67 -8.04
C ARG A 297 -27.38 -10.15 -9.13
N SER A 298 -28.13 -11.04 -9.78
CA SER A 298 -29.15 -10.75 -10.80
C SER A 298 -30.52 -10.49 -10.19
#